data_AF-A0A2M9Q7U6-F1
#
_entry.id   AF-A0A2M9Q7U6-F1
#
_cell.length_a   1.000
_cell.length_b   1.000
_cell.length_c   1.000
_cell.angle_alpha   90.00
_cell.angle_beta   90.00
_cell.angle_gamma   90.00
#
_symmetry.space_group_name_H-M   'P 1'
#
loop_
_entity.id
_entity.type
_entity.pdbx_description
1 polymer ?
#
loop_
_entity_poly.entity_id
_entity_poly.type
_entity_poly.pdbx_seq_one_letter_code
_entity_poly.pdbx_strand_id
1 'polypeptide(L)' 'MERVVGTVVRGLRGPIINEGDNIEQIVVETVLNAANTEGY' A
#
# COMPACT_ATOMS: atom_id res chain seq x y z
N MET A 1 0.12 -1.33 -12.07
CA MET A 1 -0.85 -0.25 -11.75
C MET A 1 -0.10 0.71 -10.86
N GLU A 2 0.43 1.78 -11.42
CA GLU A 2 1.31 2.71 -10.70
C GLU A 2 0.54 4.02 -10.50
N ARG A 3 0.13 4.26 -9.25
CA ARG A 3 -0.25 5.61 -8.79
C ARG A 3 -0.06 5.67 -7.29
N VAL A 4 1.13 6.12 -6.95
CA VAL A 4 1.59 6.57 -5.64
C VAL A 4 1.07 8.01 -5.47
N VAL A 5 1.01 8.51 -4.26
CA VAL A 5 -0.19 9.12 -3.66
C VAL A 5 -0.49 10.53 -4.21
N GLY A 6 -1.76 10.80 -4.54
CA GLY A 6 -2.25 12.16 -4.81
C GLY A 6 -2.76 12.83 -3.54
N THR A 7 -1.97 13.79 -3.03
CA THR A 7 -2.35 14.86 -2.08
C THR A 7 -3.18 14.48 -0.84
N VAL A 8 -2.47 14.24 0.27
CA VAL A 8 -2.81 14.39 1.70
C VAL A 8 -4.04 13.63 2.27
N VAL A 9 -5.05 13.20 1.51
CA VAL A 9 -6.33 12.71 2.09
C VAL A 9 -6.95 11.49 1.39
N ARG A 10 -6.22 10.73 0.57
CA ARG A 10 -6.77 9.48 0.00
C ARG A 10 -5.78 8.36 0.23
N GLY A 11 -6.15 7.41 1.11
CA GLY A 11 -5.28 6.35 1.63
C GLY A 11 -4.58 5.49 0.56
N LEU A 12 -3.71 4.60 1.04
CA LEU A 12 -2.90 3.74 0.19
C LEU A 12 -3.77 2.76 -0.61
N ARG A 13 -3.45 2.58 -1.90
CA ARG A 13 -4.05 1.50 -2.70
C ARG A 13 -3.26 0.21 -2.47
N GLY A 14 -3.89 -0.74 -1.80
CA GLY A 14 -3.39 -2.11 -1.65
C GLY A 14 -3.98 -3.08 -2.69
N PRO A 15 -3.49 -4.33 -2.72
CA PRO A 15 -4.05 -5.40 -3.54
C PRO A 15 -5.46 -5.82 -3.07
N ILE A 16 -6.16 -6.64 -3.88
CA ILE A 16 -7.42 -7.27 -3.48
C ILE A 16 -7.12 -8.31 -2.40
N ILE A 17 -7.81 -8.22 -1.26
CA ILE A 17 -7.68 -9.15 -0.13
C ILE A 17 -8.71 -10.27 -0.28
N ASN A 18 -8.28 -11.51 -0.12
CA ASN A 18 -9.10 -12.72 -0.14
C ASN A 18 -9.08 -13.41 1.23
N GLU A 19 -9.98 -14.37 1.40
CA GLU A 19 -10.02 -15.18 2.62
C GLU A 19 -8.78 -16.07 2.74
N GLY A 20 -8.14 -16.06 3.91
CA GLY A 20 -6.88 -16.77 4.17
C GLY A 20 -5.61 -15.95 3.89
N ASP A 21 -5.74 -14.75 3.32
CA ASP A 21 -4.59 -13.85 3.13
C ASP A 21 -4.06 -13.32 4.47
N ASN A 22 -2.74 -13.19 4.57
CA ASN A 22 -2.10 -12.57 5.72
C ASN A 22 -2.18 -11.04 5.61
N ILE A 23 -3.22 -10.47 6.20
CA ILE A 23 -3.48 -9.02 6.18
C ILE A 23 -2.33 -8.23 6.78
N GLU A 24 -1.73 -8.69 7.87
CA GLU A 24 -0.64 -7.97 8.55
C GLU A 24 0.55 -7.76 7.63
N GLN A 25 0.95 -8.82 6.92
CA GLN A 25 2.04 -8.76 5.96
C GLN A 25 1.71 -7.84 4.78
N ILE A 26 0.49 -7.95 4.22
CA ILE A 26 0.04 -7.12 3.09
C ILE A 26 0.08 -5.63 3.46
N VAL A 27 -0.34 -5.27 4.67
CA VAL A 27 -0.31 -3.88 5.14
C VAL A 27 1.13 -3.37 5.28
N VAL A 28 2.01 -4.16 5.90
CA VAL A 28 3.43 -3.79 6.09
C VAL A 28 4.11 -3.57 4.73
N GLU A 29 3.94 -4.50 3.79
CA GLU A 29 4.51 -4.39 2.45
C GLU A 29 3.95 -3.19 1.69
N THR A 30 2.64 -2.93 1.78
CA THR A 30 2.00 -1.80 1.09
C THR A 30 2.55 -0.46 1.58
N VAL A 31 2.78 -0.30 2.89
CA VAL A 31 3.34 0.91 3.48
C VAL A 31 4.81 1.08 3.10
N LEU A 32 5.62 0.02 3.22
CA LEU A 32 7.05 0.09 2.89
C LEU A 32 7.28 0.37 1.40
N ASN A 33 6.50 -0.25 0.51
CA ASN A 33 6.61 0.00 -0.92
C ASN A 33 6.18 1.42 -1.30
N ALA A 34 5.16 1.96 -0.64
CA ALA A 34 4.77 3.36 -0.82
C ALA A 34 5.88 4.31 -0.36
N ALA A 35 6.46 4.07 0.82
CA ALA A 35 7.57 4.86 1.34
C ALA A 35 8.79 4.84 0.40
N ASN A 36 9.18 3.66 -0.07
CA ASN A 36 10.29 3.49 -1.03
C ASN A 36 10.05 4.23 -2.35
N THR A 37 8.81 4.23 -2.86
CA THR A 37 8.51 4.86 -4.15
C THR A 37 8.46 6.39 -4.05
N GLU A 38 8.02 6.92 -2.90
CA GLU A 38 7.98 8.36 -2.64
C GLU A 38 9.31 8.91 -2.09
N GLY A 39 10.28 8.03 -1.77
CA GLY A 39 11.64 8.40 -1.33
C GLY A 39 11.76 8.85 0.13
N TYR A 40 10.95 8.26 1.03
CA TYR A 40 11.04 8.48 2.48
C TYR A 40 12.09 7.61 3.17
#